data_AF-A0A0D0VBD9-F1
#
_entry.id   AF-A0A0D0VBD9-F1
#
_cell.length_a   1.000
_cell.length_b   1.000
_cell.length_c   1.000
_cell.angle_alpha   90.00
_cell.angle_beta   90.00
_cell.angle_gamma   90.00
#
_symmetry.space_group_name_H-M   'P 1'
#
loop_
_entity.id
_entity.type
_entity.pdbx_description
1 polymer ?
#
loop_
_entity_poly.entity_id
_entity_poly.type
_entity_poly.pdbx_seq_one_letter_code
_entity_poly.pdbx_strand_id
1 'polypeptide(L)'
;MSSDKSEVAPYGQSQSTQYKTHPFHARGDISLVSSDGVLFKADVWCLAHASAVFHDMLEMSNPSMTDTSTSESISVPAKPRHPSEPIDIPFPSRTLQLFLDLSRVSDDVMLAITMEEAGDLLSFSHLYDLREFVLN
;
A
#
# COMPACT_ATOMS: atom_id res chain seq x y z
N MET A 1 -37.41 -11.85 -33.12
CA MET A 1 -36.20 -11.03 -33.37
C MET A 1 -36.39 -9.78 -32.53
N SER A 2 -35.81 -9.72 -31.33
CA SER A 2 -34.46 -9.18 -31.05
C SER A 2 -34.41 -7.67 -31.34
N SER A 3 -34.06 -6.76 -30.44
CA SER A 3 -33.43 -6.90 -29.13
C SER A 3 -33.71 -5.64 -28.29
N ASP A 4 -33.94 -5.85 -27.01
CA ASP A 4 -33.89 -4.84 -25.96
C ASP A 4 -32.45 -4.30 -25.86
N LYS A 5 -32.26 -3.00 -26.11
CA LYS A 5 -30.95 -2.36 -26.14
C LYS A 5 -30.61 -1.90 -24.73
N SER A 6 -29.78 -2.68 -24.05
CA SER A 6 -29.18 -2.35 -22.76
C SER A 6 -28.42 -1.01 -22.84
N GLU A 7 -28.83 -0.04 -22.04
CA GLU A 7 -28.02 1.14 -21.74
C GLU A 7 -27.32 0.89 -20.40
N VAL A 8 -26.12 0.31 -20.50
CA VAL A 8 -25.21 0.12 -19.37
C VAL A 8 -24.61 1.48 -19.05
N ALA A 9 -24.90 2.00 -17.85
CA ALA A 9 -24.26 3.19 -17.31
C ALA A 9 -22.73 3.02 -17.34
N PRO A 10 -21.95 4.03 -17.80
CA PRO A 10 -20.50 3.93 -17.77
C PRO A 10 -20.04 4.13 -16.32
N TYR A 11 -19.79 3.03 -15.62
CA TYR A 11 -19.00 3.04 -14.40
C TYR A 11 -17.54 3.31 -14.75
N GLY A 12 -16.92 4.26 -14.04
CA GLY A 12 -15.48 4.45 -14.04
C GLY A 12 -14.98 5.67 -14.82
N GLN A 13 -15.59 6.84 -14.63
CA GLN A 13 -14.80 8.07 -14.77
C GLN A 13 -13.78 8.06 -13.63
N SER A 14 -12.51 7.79 -13.97
CA SER A 14 -11.36 8.05 -13.11
C SER A 14 -11.38 9.53 -12.77
N GLN A 15 -12.01 9.87 -11.64
CA GLN A 15 -11.84 11.18 -11.05
C GLN A 15 -10.35 11.31 -10.77
N SER A 16 -9.72 12.33 -11.34
CA SER A 16 -8.40 12.76 -10.94
C SER A 16 -8.52 13.34 -9.53
N THR A 17 -8.66 12.46 -8.55
CA THR A 17 -8.69 12.83 -7.14
C THR A 17 -7.34 13.44 -6.84
N GLN A 18 -7.29 14.76 -6.76
CA GLN A 18 -6.05 15.46 -6.50
C GLN A 18 -5.70 15.25 -5.02
N TYR A 19 -4.89 14.24 -4.74
CA TYR A 19 -4.44 13.94 -3.39
C TYR A 19 -3.53 15.05 -2.85
N LYS A 20 -3.62 15.30 -1.55
CA LYS A 20 -2.66 16.17 -0.86
C LYS A 20 -1.40 15.35 -0.59
N THR A 21 -0.28 15.70 -1.22
CA THR A 21 1.01 15.02 -0.95
C THR A 21 1.54 15.39 0.43
N HIS A 22 2.00 14.39 1.19
CA HIS A 22 2.63 14.59 2.50
C HIS A 22 3.99 15.32 2.35
N PRO A 23 4.28 16.35 3.17
CA PRO A 23 5.46 17.20 2.97
C PRO A 23 6.80 16.47 3.11
N PHE A 24 6.88 15.47 4.00
CA PHE A 24 8.13 14.73 4.27
C PHE A 24 8.22 13.39 3.53
N HIS A 25 7.16 13.00 2.83
CA HIS A 25 7.08 11.73 2.09
C HIS A 25 6.69 12.01 0.64
N ALA A 26 7.40 12.94 -0.01
CA ALA A 26 7.13 13.37 -1.39
C ALA A 26 7.98 12.65 -2.45
N ARG A 27 8.88 11.74 -2.04
CA ARG A 27 9.81 10.99 -2.89
C ARG A 27 9.74 9.50 -2.57
N GLY A 28 9.93 8.66 -3.58
CA GLY A 28 9.85 7.21 -3.48
C GLY A 28 9.35 6.60 -4.80
N ASP A 29 9.46 5.28 -4.89
CA ASP A 29 9.14 4.49 -6.09
C ASP A 29 7.68 4.06 -6.13
N ILE A 30 6.98 4.11 -4.99
CA ILE A 30 5.56 3.78 -4.88
C ILE A 30 4.76 4.89 -4.20
N SER A 31 3.48 5.01 -4.57
CA SER A 31 2.53 5.91 -3.93
C SER A 31 1.51 5.13 -3.09
N LEU A 32 1.30 5.56 -1.85
CA LEU A 32 0.27 5.08 -0.94
C LEU A 32 -0.69 6.24 -0.63
N VAL A 33 -1.98 5.95 -0.49
CA VAL A 33 -3.00 6.94 -0.15
C VAL A 33 -3.69 6.51 1.13
N SER A 34 -3.71 7.39 2.13
CA SER A 34 -4.44 7.15 3.38
C SER A 34 -5.95 7.35 3.21
N SER A 35 -6.73 6.87 4.17
CA SER A 35 -8.20 6.98 4.16
C SER A 35 -8.72 8.42 4.18
N ASP A 36 -7.91 9.36 4.68
CA ASP A 36 -8.16 10.81 4.69
C ASP A 36 -7.57 11.53 3.46
N GLY A 37 -7.16 10.79 2.42
CA GLY A 37 -6.80 11.32 1.11
C GLY A 37 -5.40 11.96 1.01
N VAL A 38 -4.49 11.59 1.91
CA VAL A 38 -3.10 12.06 1.89
C VAL A 38 -2.24 11.05 1.11
N LEU A 39 -1.48 11.55 0.14
CA LEU A 39 -0.57 10.74 -0.67
C LEU A 39 0.85 10.76 -0.09
N PHE A 40 1.36 9.57 0.16
CA PHE A 40 2.72 9.29 0.61
C PHE A 40 3.49 8.62 -0.52
N LYS A 41 4.72 9.05 -0.75
CA LYS A 41 5.68 8.29 -1.54
C LYS A 41 6.64 7.57 -0.62
N ALA A 42 6.91 6.31 -0.95
CA ALA A 42 7.75 5.42 -0.16
C ALA A 42 8.68 4.60 -1.05
N ASP A 43 9.74 4.08 -0.44
CA ASP A 43 10.72 3.22 -1.09
C ASP A 43 10.21 1.77 -1.05
N VAL A 44 10.09 1.12 -2.21
CA VAL A 44 9.56 -0.24 -2.35
C VAL A 44 10.34 -1.24 -1.49
N TRP A 45 11.66 -1.08 -1.44
CA TRP A 45 12.53 -1.95 -0.65
C TRP A 45 12.25 -1.87 0.85
N CYS A 46 12.14 -0.65 1.41
CA CYS A 46 11.83 -0.47 2.84
C CYS A 46 10.45 -1.04 3.17
N LEU A 47 9.48 -0.83 2.28
CA LEU A 47 8.10 -1.28 2.46
C LEU A 47 8.00 -2.82 2.46
N ALA A 48 8.63 -3.48 1.49
CA ALA A 48 8.69 -4.94 1.40
C ALA A 48 9.53 -5.57 2.52
N HIS A 49 10.57 -4.87 3.00
CA HIS A 49 11.35 -5.36 4.13
C HIS A 49 10.55 -5.30 5.45
N ALA A 50 9.80 -4.22 5.68
CA ALA A 50 9.07 -3.98 6.92
C ALA A 50 7.77 -4.80 7.03
N SER A 51 7.23 -5.36 5.93
CA SER A 51 5.91 -5.98 5.89
C SER A 51 5.85 -7.14 4.91
N ALA A 52 5.39 -8.31 5.37
CA ALA A 52 5.17 -9.45 4.49
C ALA A 52 4.03 -9.21 3.49
N VAL A 53 2.97 -8.52 3.91
CA VAL A 53 1.86 -8.17 3.00
C VAL A 53 2.33 -7.24 1.89
N PHE A 54 3.11 -6.21 2.20
CA PHE A 54 3.65 -5.32 1.17
C PHE A 54 4.65 -6.05 0.28
N HIS A 55 5.51 -6.91 0.83
CA HIS A 55 6.40 -7.76 0.05
C HIS A 55 5.65 -8.51 -1.05
N ASP A 56 4.65 -9.30 -0.65
CA ASP A 56 3.89 -10.14 -1.58
C ASP A 56 3.10 -9.30 -2.59
N MET A 57 2.52 -8.18 -2.12
CA MET A 57 1.76 -7.27 -2.96
C MET A 57 2.62 -6.62 -4.07
N LEU A 58 3.88 -6.33 -3.75
CA LEU A 58 4.82 -5.67 -4.66
C LEU A 58 5.48 -6.65 -5.63
N GLU A 59 5.79 -7.87 -5.18
CA GLU A 59 6.32 -8.93 -6.05
C GLU A 59 5.30 -9.38 -7.10
N MET A 60 4.03 -9.56 -6.71
CA MET A 60 2.95 -9.89 -7.66
C MET A 60 2.71 -8.80 -8.71
N SER A 61 3.10 -7.55 -8.41
CA SER A 61 2.93 -6.41 -9.31
C SER A 61 4.09 -6.26 -10.30
N ASN A 62 5.18 -7.02 -10.14
CA ASN A 62 6.33 -6.97 -11.02
C ASN A 62 6.39 -8.21 -11.94
N PRO A 63 5.94 -8.14 -13.21
CA PRO A 63 6.02 -9.26 -14.15
C PRO A 63 7.46 -9.58 -14.62
N SER A 64 8.48 -8.97 -14.01
CA SER A 64 9.88 -9.16 -14.38
C SER A 64 10.72 -9.39 -13.13
N MET A 65 10.65 -10.60 -12.57
CA MET A 65 11.76 -11.37 -11.96
C MET A 65 11.19 -12.68 -11.43
N THR A 66 11.10 -13.71 -12.27
CA THR A 66 11.37 -15.14 -11.98
C THR A 66 10.80 -15.98 -13.10
N ASP A 67 11.66 -16.31 -14.07
CA ASP A 67 11.56 -17.59 -14.74
C ASP A 67 11.84 -18.68 -13.69
N THR A 68 11.00 -19.72 -13.68
CA THR A 68 11.14 -20.96 -12.90
C THR A 68 10.54 -20.94 -11.48
N SER A 69 9.23 -21.19 -11.38
CA SER A 69 8.72 -22.36 -10.62
C SER A 69 7.21 -22.53 -10.84
N THR A 70 6.85 -23.73 -11.24
CA THR A 70 5.50 -24.25 -11.42
C THR A 70 4.72 -24.20 -10.10
N SER A 71 3.57 -23.51 -10.08
CA SER A 71 2.48 -23.82 -9.16
C SER A 71 1.17 -23.26 -9.70
N GLU A 72 0.27 -24.16 -10.08
CA GLU A 72 -1.12 -23.87 -10.41
C GLU A 72 -1.85 -23.40 -9.15
N SER A 73 -2.41 -22.19 -9.15
CA SER A 73 -3.39 -21.73 -8.15
C SER A 73 -4.16 -20.49 -8.61
N ILE A 74 -5.41 -20.72 -9.02
CA ILE A 74 -6.57 -19.80 -9.00
C ILE A 74 -6.41 -18.45 -9.70
N SER A 75 -6.89 -18.41 -10.95
CA SER A 75 -7.05 -17.21 -11.78
C SER A 75 -8.15 -16.28 -11.24
N VAL A 76 -7.78 -15.34 -10.37
CA VAL A 76 -8.47 -14.05 -10.32
C VAL A 76 -7.78 -13.15 -11.35
N PRO A 77 -8.48 -12.53 -12.31
CA PRO A 77 -7.84 -11.62 -13.26
C PRO A 77 -7.51 -10.31 -12.53
N ALA A 78 -6.47 -10.33 -11.71
CA ALA A 78 -5.86 -9.12 -11.19
C ALA A 78 -5.21 -8.43 -12.40
N LYS A 79 -5.85 -7.38 -12.90
CA LYS A 79 -5.27 -6.49 -13.90
C LYS A 79 -3.87 -6.10 -13.41
N PRO A 80 -2.80 -6.25 -14.22
CA PRO A 80 -1.46 -5.80 -13.84
C PRO A 80 -1.55 -4.34 -13.41
N ARG A 81 -1.20 -4.05 -12.15
CA ARG A 81 -1.21 -2.67 -11.63
C ARG A 81 -0.21 -1.87 -12.43
N HIS A 82 -0.64 -0.73 -12.96
CA HIS A 82 0.33 0.21 -13.51
C HIS A 82 1.18 0.71 -12.33
N PRO A 83 2.52 0.77 -12.45
CA PRO A 83 3.40 1.22 -11.36
C PRO A 83 3.13 2.67 -10.91
N SER A 84 2.26 3.40 -11.60
CA SER A 84 1.87 4.78 -11.29
C SER A 84 0.58 4.90 -10.47
N GLU A 85 -0.20 3.84 -10.27
CA GLU A 85 -1.46 3.93 -9.54
C GLU A 85 -1.20 3.84 -8.02
N PRO A 86 -1.67 4.82 -7.21
CA PRO A 86 -1.49 4.76 -5.77
C PRO A 86 -2.24 3.58 -5.14
N ILE A 87 -1.68 3.03 -4.06
CA ILE A 87 -2.34 1.99 -3.26
C ILE A 87 -3.15 2.65 -2.15
N ASP A 88 -4.47 2.42 -2.15
CA ASP A 88 -5.33 2.87 -1.06
C ASP A 88 -5.11 2.04 0.20
N ILE A 89 -4.91 2.74 1.32
CA ILE A 89 -4.67 2.18 2.64
C ILE A 89 -5.81 2.66 3.56
N PRO A 90 -6.57 1.75 4.19
CA PRO A 90 -7.76 2.09 4.97
C PRO A 90 -7.40 2.60 6.38
N PHE A 91 -6.33 3.38 6.52
CA PHE A 91 -5.87 3.97 7.77
C PHE A 91 -5.61 5.48 7.62
N PRO A 92 -5.74 6.26 8.70
CA PRO A 92 -5.46 7.68 8.67
C PRO A 92 -4.01 7.97 8.28
N SER A 93 -3.79 9.14 7.67
CA SER A 93 -2.46 9.62 7.28
C SER A 93 -1.43 9.56 8.40
N ARG A 94 -1.85 9.79 9.64
CA ARG A 94 -0.99 9.73 10.83
C ARG A 94 -0.42 8.34 11.06
N THR A 95 -1.22 7.29 10.91
CA THR A 95 -0.78 5.90 11.06
C THR A 95 0.23 5.51 9.98
N LEU A 96 -0.04 5.89 8.72
CA LEU A 96 0.91 5.68 7.62
C LEU A 96 2.22 6.42 7.86
N GLN A 97 2.15 7.67 8.33
CA GLN A 97 3.33 8.45 8.65
C GLN A 97 4.18 7.74 9.72
N LEU A 98 3.57 7.33 10.83
CA LEU A 98 4.27 6.64 11.92
C LEU A 98 4.93 5.35 11.42
N PHE A 99 4.20 4.54 10.66
CA PHE A 99 4.74 3.33 10.07
C PHE A 99 5.93 3.61 9.13
N LEU A 100 5.81 4.57 8.22
CA LEU A 100 6.88 4.90 7.28
C LEU A 100 8.10 5.49 7.99
N ASP A 101 7.88 6.30 9.02
CA ASP A 101 8.96 6.86 9.84
C ASP A 101 9.69 5.73 10.59
N LEU A 102 8.96 4.79 11.19
CA LEU A 102 9.53 3.62 11.87
C LEU A 102 10.26 2.68 10.91
N SER A 103 9.73 2.45 9.70
CA SER A 103 10.35 1.57 8.69
C SER A 103 11.74 2.02 8.25
N ARG A 104 12.09 3.29 8.53
CA ARG A 104 13.38 3.89 8.20
C ARG A 104 14.35 3.97 9.37
N VAL A 105 13.89 3.74 10.60
CA VAL A 105 14.74 3.82 11.79
C VAL A 105 15.16 2.42 12.20
N SER A 106 16.46 2.23 12.42
CA SER A 106 17.01 0.94 12.84
C SER A 106 16.92 0.70 14.34
N ASP A 107 16.69 1.74 15.15
CA ASP A 107 16.74 1.67 16.61
C ASP A 107 15.35 1.75 17.27
N ASP A 108 15.25 1.29 18.51
CA ASP A 108 14.07 1.45 19.37
C ASP A 108 13.80 2.94 19.66
N VAL A 109 12.94 3.55 18.83
CA VAL A 109 12.49 4.93 19.04
C VAL A 109 11.24 4.94 19.91
N MET A 110 11.30 5.66 21.04
CA MET A 110 10.12 5.95 21.83
C MET A 110 9.29 7.03 21.12
N LEU A 111 8.18 6.62 20.51
CA LEU A 111 7.25 7.54 19.84
C LEU A 111 6.39 8.27 20.86
N ALA A 112 6.32 9.61 20.74
CA ALA A 112 5.34 10.42 21.44
C ALA A 112 4.00 10.36 20.69
N ILE A 113 3.21 9.33 20.97
CA ILE A 113 1.88 9.11 20.36
C ILE A 113 0.81 8.95 21.43
N THR A 114 -0.42 9.27 21.05
CA THR A 114 -1.63 9.06 21.84
C THR A 114 -2.01 7.57 21.87
N MET A 115 -2.88 7.20 22.81
CA MET A 115 -3.38 5.81 22.90
C MET A 115 -4.20 5.40 21.68
N GLU A 116 -4.93 6.34 21.06
CA GLU A 116 -5.69 6.11 19.83
C GLU A 116 -4.75 5.79 18.65
N GLU A 117 -3.73 6.63 18.44
CA GLU A 117 -2.70 6.39 17.41
C GLU A 117 -1.96 5.07 17.63
N ALA A 118 -1.68 4.70 18.89
CA ALA A 118 -1.08 3.41 19.22
C ALA A 118 -2.01 2.23 18.87
N GLY A 119 -3.31 2.38 19.12
CA GLY A 119 -4.32 1.37 18.75
C GLY A 119 -4.46 1.20 17.25
N ASP A 120 -4.43 2.30 16.50
CA ASP A 120 -4.44 2.28 15.04
C ASP A 120 -3.17 1.64 14.47
N LEU A 121 -2.00 1.98 15.03
CA LEU A 121 -0.72 1.40 14.61
C LEU A 121 -0.64 -0.09 14.91
N LEU A 122 -1.19 -0.55 16.04
CA LEU A 122 -1.29 -1.97 16.37
C LEU A 122 -2.26 -2.71 15.43
N SER A 123 -3.37 -2.07 15.06
CA SER A 123 -4.31 -2.64 14.09
C SER A 123 -3.70 -2.72 12.69
N PHE A 124 -2.96 -1.67 12.31
CA PHE A 124 -2.16 -1.63 11.09
C PHE A 124 -1.10 -2.73 11.10
N SER A 125 -0.41 -2.94 12.23
CA SER A 125 0.66 -3.92 12.32
C SER A 125 0.17 -5.35 12.11
N HIS A 126 -1.00 -5.67 12.67
CA HIS A 126 -1.65 -6.97 12.44
C HIS A 126 -2.15 -7.13 11.01
N LEU A 127 -2.71 -6.08 10.39
CA LEU A 127 -3.26 -6.19 9.04
C LEU A 127 -2.18 -6.33 7.97
N TYR A 128 -1.08 -5.59 8.13
CA TYR A 128 0.02 -5.56 7.16
C TYR A 128 1.17 -6.50 7.53
N ASP A 129 1.02 -7.31 8.59
CA ASP A 129 2.02 -8.27 9.06
C ASP A 129 3.42 -7.64 9.12
N LEU A 130 3.54 -6.61 9.97
CA LEU A 130 4.81 -5.92 10.15
C LEU A 130 5.81 -6.85 10.81
N ARG A 131 6.96 -7.00 10.17
CA ARG A 131 8.05 -7.81 10.72
C ARG A 131 8.63 -7.09 11.92
N GLU A 132 8.84 -7.80 13.02
CA GLU A 132 9.64 -7.25 14.12
C GLU A 132 10.98 -6.82 13.53
N PHE A 133 11.38 -5.57 13.80
CA PHE A 133 12.72 -5.09 13.46
C PHE A 133 13.69 -5.81 14.41
N VAL A 134 14.02 -7.05 14.08
CA VAL A 134 14.98 -7.84 14.84
C VAL A 134 16.35 -7.20 14.63
N LEU A 135 16.73 -6.35 15.57
CA LEU A 135 18.07 -5.84 15.78
C LEU A 135 19.03 -7.03 15.95
N ASN A 136 19.84 -7.29 14.92
CA ASN A 136 21.02 -8.17 15.03
C ASN A 136 22.21 -7.39 15.60
#